data_AF-A0A3A8ZJ17-F1
#
_entry.id   AF-A0A3A8ZJ17-F1
#
_cell.length_a   1.000
_cell.length_b   1.000
_cell.length_c   1.000
_cell.angle_alpha   90.00
_cell.angle_beta   90.00
_cell.angle_gamma   90.00
#
_symmetry.space_group_name_H-M   'P 1'
#
loop_
_entity.id
_entity.type
_entity.pdbx_description
1 polymer ?
#
loop_
_entity_poly.entity_id
_entity_poly.type
_entity_poly.pdbx_seq_one_letter_code
_entity_poly.pdbx_strand_id
1 'polypeptide(L)'
;MKFRYGDELRVTVSAPLLKEAPYLAVNLVNDYGLEEHKTAGDATHDNHPLGSDMWMLSGRTKDFDILFDFGGFYPLGKLYIWNYNRRPDEKDYTLCGIRNVKISYSLDSVEWHDAHTGYVTFEKACGEEHMPPTNTVGGEPFSFGGQTARYVKLSVPAQPGVGNYDEENVLADSYGLSKVRFTMGEGFAVVRDEPWSAIMQNNDGWTGSDGVFTIPMDGREVYGSGCDTTITFGDTLIDQVDPLDFHRSDRMHMLHNSCAFVPESIPDLTRMDFTWGIHEDGSDDSLLNPPVSVLNDPSSPGYYWPQDSLMADGRCYTFPLTIHDWPEGPEGFQFRVDGVSMVISPVEEGHIRWDKAEHCKTNLYYETEGKSIYYGGCVFPNTEAAGIENADGYIYLLGTIHVGMGADLCVARIPETMIAQTEAWQFYDGEGWSEDIARSAALAKDVSCELSLSRITGKLHQEEYLLVYQKEVNSPVIAYRTAPAPWGPFSEAHEVYFTEEVCQGRGIYTYNAKAHPHLSPAGEYLVSYNVNTIAWQMHMAHGDICRPKFIRLVEVTK
;
A
#
# COMPACT_ATOMS: atom_id res chain seq x y z
N MET A 1 -4.04 -0.89 -17.11
CA MET A 1 -5.00 -2.02 -17.28
C MET A 1 -6.34 -1.54 -16.75
N LYS A 2 -7.46 -1.69 -17.47
CA LYS A 2 -8.73 -1.10 -17.02
C LYS A 2 -9.55 -2.15 -16.27
N PHE A 3 -9.49 -2.13 -14.95
CA PHE A 3 -10.35 -2.95 -14.09
C PHE A 3 -11.79 -2.44 -14.15
N ARG A 4 -12.78 -3.34 -14.14
CA ARG A 4 -14.20 -2.98 -14.08
C ARG A 4 -14.90 -3.78 -13.02
N TYR A 5 -15.89 -3.16 -12.39
CA TYR A 5 -16.76 -3.83 -11.45
C TYR A 5 -17.44 -5.03 -12.11
N GLY A 6 -17.43 -6.18 -11.44
CA GLY A 6 -18.01 -7.42 -11.95
C GLY A 6 -17.15 -8.20 -12.94
N ASP A 7 -15.97 -7.71 -13.33
CA ASP A 7 -15.01 -8.50 -14.13
C ASP A 7 -14.64 -9.78 -13.38
N GLU A 8 -14.52 -10.90 -14.10
CA GLU A 8 -14.06 -12.15 -13.52
C GLU A 8 -12.56 -12.08 -13.20
N LEU A 9 -12.20 -12.51 -11.98
CA LEU A 9 -10.82 -12.56 -11.52
C LEU A 9 -10.19 -13.89 -11.91
N ARG A 10 -9.04 -13.80 -12.60
CA ARG A 10 -8.19 -14.97 -12.80
C ARG A 10 -7.59 -15.40 -11.47
N VAL A 11 -7.58 -16.70 -11.23
CA VAL A 11 -7.19 -17.25 -9.95
C VAL A 11 -6.47 -18.59 -10.14
N THR A 12 -5.43 -18.81 -9.35
CA THR A 12 -4.80 -20.12 -9.22
C THR A 12 -5.32 -20.81 -7.97
N VAL A 13 -5.38 -22.13 -7.98
CA VAL A 13 -5.96 -22.90 -6.88
C VAL A 13 -5.04 -24.02 -6.43
N SER A 14 -4.90 -24.15 -5.11
CA SER A 14 -4.22 -25.25 -4.44
C SER A 14 -5.20 -25.96 -3.52
N ALA A 15 -5.37 -27.25 -3.72
CA ALA A 15 -6.22 -28.11 -2.90
C ALA A 15 -5.55 -29.48 -2.73
N PRO A 16 -5.93 -30.28 -1.70
CA PRO A 16 -5.45 -31.64 -1.60
C PRO A 16 -5.76 -32.43 -2.88
N LEU A 17 -4.88 -33.38 -3.22
CA LEU A 17 -4.98 -34.20 -4.43
C LEU A 17 -5.25 -35.67 -4.09
N LEU A 18 -6.00 -36.35 -4.95
CA LEU A 18 -6.08 -37.80 -4.97
C LEU A 18 -4.86 -38.37 -5.71
N LYS A 19 -4.24 -39.42 -5.15
CA LYS A 19 -2.99 -40.00 -5.70
C LYS A 19 -3.14 -40.63 -7.10
N GLU A 20 -4.35 -41.06 -7.49
CA GLU A 20 -4.54 -41.90 -8.69
C GLU A 20 -5.74 -41.53 -9.57
N ALA A 21 -6.31 -40.33 -9.43
CA ALA A 21 -7.53 -39.95 -10.17
C ALA A 21 -7.43 -38.56 -10.83
N PRO A 22 -8.13 -38.31 -11.95
CA PRO A 22 -8.03 -37.09 -12.74
C PRO A 22 -8.72 -35.86 -12.12
N TYR A 23 -9.04 -35.87 -10.82
CA TYR A 23 -9.74 -34.79 -10.13
C TYR A 23 -8.75 -33.68 -9.71
N LEU A 24 -8.32 -32.90 -10.69
CA LEU A 24 -7.31 -31.85 -10.49
C LEU A 24 -7.95 -30.61 -9.87
N ALA A 25 -7.27 -29.99 -8.90
CA ALA A 25 -7.75 -28.75 -8.28
C ALA A 25 -8.02 -27.64 -9.31
N VAL A 26 -7.26 -27.60 -10.41
CA VAL A 26 -7.45 -26.64 -11.51
C VAL A 26 -8.86 -26.68 -12.11
N ASN A 27 -9.56 -27.81 -12.02
CA ASN A 27 -10.94 -27.91 -12.45
C ASN A 27 -11.83 -26.94 -11.69
N LEU A 28 -11.51 -26.54 -10.47
CA LEU A 28 -12.32 -25.58 -9.72
C LEU A 28 -12.39 -24.18 -10.36
N VAL A 29 -11.41 -23.81 -11.19
CA VAL A 29 -11.22 -22.43 -11.65
C VAL A 29 -11.00 -22.31 -13.16
N ASN A 30 -11.08 -23.42 -13.90
CA ASN A 30 -11.04 -23.43 -15.36
C ASN A 30 -12.45 -23.55 -15.95
N ASP A 31 -12.58 -23.31 -17.26
CA ASP A 31 -13.88 -23.33 -17.95
C ASP A 31 -14.33 -24.72 -18.41
N TYR A 32 -13.61 -25.79 -18.03
CA TYR A 32 -13.93 -27.14 -18.52
C TYR A 32 -15.24 -27.65 -17.89
N GLY A 33 -16.22 -28.05 -18.70
CA GLY A 33 -17.56 -28.43 -18.22
C GLY A 33 -18.53 -27.25 -17.99
N LEU A 34 -18.08 -26.01 -18.22
CA LEU A 34 -18.94 -24.83 -18.24
C LEU A 34 -19.44 -24.51 -19.65
N GLU A 35 -20.71 -24.15 -19.75
CA GLU A 35 -21.28 -23.48 -20.91
C GLU A 35 -21.48 -21.99 -20.62
N GLU A 36 -20.73 -21.16 -21.35
CA GLU A 36 -20.65 -19.73 -21.11
C GLU A 36 -21.88 -18.96 -21.60
N HIS A 37 -22.24 -17.96 -20.79
CA HIS A 37 -23.26 -16.98 -21.11
C HIS A 37 -22.67 -15.56 -20.98
N LYS A 38 -23.51 -14.52 -20.94
CA LYS A 38 -23.03 -13.12 -21.05
C LYS A 38 -22.25 -12.62 -19.82
N THR A 39 -22.45 -13.22 -18.64
CA THR A 39 -21.83 -12.81 -17.38
C THR A 39 -21.37 -14.02 -16.56
N ALA A 40 -20.44 -13.80 -15.62
CA ALA A 40 -19.85 -14.87 -14.80
C ALA A 40 -20.91 -15.71 -14.03
N GLY A 41 -22.03 -15.09 -13.63
CA GLY A 41 -23.10 -15.76 -12.88
C GLY A 41 -24.14 -16.49 -13.72
N ASP A 42 -24.11 -16.33 -15.05
CA ASP A 42 -25.08 -16.95 -15.94
C ASP A 42 -24.62 -18.32 -16.46
N ALA A 43 -23.34 -18.66 -16.29
CA ALA A 43 -22.77 -19.92 -16.80
C ALA A 43 -23.44 -21.14 -16.16
N THR A 44 -23.61 -22.19 -16.95
CA THR A 44 -24.12 -23.48 -16.46
C THR A 44 -23.03 -24.54 -16.48
N HIS A 45 -23.09 -25.50 -15.56
CA HIS A 45 -22.16 -26.62 -15.51
C HIS A 45 -22.86 -27.93 -15.83
N ASP A 46 -22.16 -28.85 -16.51
CA ASP A 46 -22.66 -30.19 -16.79
C ASP A 46 -22.71 -31.09 -15.53
N ASN A 47 -23.07 -32.36 -15.73
CA ASN A 47 -23.10 -33.41 -14.71
C ASN A 47 -22.23 -34.62 -15.11
N HIS A 48 -21.07 -34.39 -15.75
CA HIS A 48 -20.30 -35.42 -16.46
C HIS A 48 -20.19 -36.75 -15.70
N PRO A 49 -20.47 -37.90 -16.36
CA PRO A 49 -20.67 -39.19 -15.68
C PRO A 49 -19.42 -39.73 -14.98
N LEU A 50 -18.22 -39.31 -15.41
CA LEU A 50 -16.95 -39.64 -14.77
C LEU A 50 -16.48 -38.58 -13.75
N GLY A 51 -17.11 -37.40 -13.70
CA GLY A 51 -16.70 -36.28 -12.86
C GLY A 51 -15.34 -35.66 -13.20
N SER A 52 -14.86 -35.80 -14.44
CA SER A 52 -13.52 -35.40 -14.89
C SER A 52 -13.31 -33.89 -15.02
N ASP A 53 -14.39 -33.12 -15.05
CA ASP A 53 -14.48 -31.65 -15.04
C ASP A 53 -14.70 -31.07 -13.64
N MET A 54 -14.86 -31.93 -12.63
CA MET A 54 -15.07 -31.54 -11.24
C MET A 54 -13.86 -31.91 -10.39
N TRP A 55 -13.79 -31.36 -9.18
CA TRP A 55 -12.80 -31.73 -8.18
C TRP A 55 -13.44 -32.53 -7.04
N MET A 56 -12.76 -33.56 -6.55
CA MET A 56 -13.23 -34.41 -5.45
C MET A 56 -12.07 -35.00 -4.66
N LEU A 57 -12.28 -35.16 -3.36
CA LEU A 57 -11.49 -35.95 -2.43
C LEU A 57 -12.32 -37.13 -1.94
N SER A 58 -11.65 -38.21 -1.57
CA SER A 58 -12.24 -39.41 -0.97
C SER A 58 -11.43 -39.88 0.23
N GLY A 59 -12.08 -40.44 1.25
CA GLY A 59 -11.42 -40.93 2.47
C GLY A 59 -10.80 -39.81 3.30
N ARG A 60 -11.34 -38.59 3.23
CA ARG A 60 -10.79 -37.43 3.92
C ARG A 60 -11.40 -37.31 5.32
N THR A 61 -10.58 -37.59 6.33
CA THR A 61 -10.98 -37.60 7.76
C THR A 61 -10.43 -36.45 8.59
N LYS A 62 -9.74 -35.51 7.95
CA LYS A 62 -9.21 -34.29 8.58
C LYS A 62 -9.65 -33.09 7.78
N ASP A 63 -9.99 -32.01 8.48
CA ASP A 63 -10.33 -30.72 7.86
C ASP A 63 -9.28 -30.34 6.82
N PHE A 64 -9.73 -29.63 5.80
CA PHE A 64 -8.88 -29.27 4.69
C PHE A 64 -9.27 -27.91 4.12
N ASP A 65 -8.29 -27.31 3.47
CA ASP A 65 -8.40 -26.00 2.87
C ASP A 65 -8.33 -26.12 1.35
N ILE A 66 -9.11 -25.28 0.67
CA ILE A 66 -8.95 -24.95 -0.74
C ILE A 66 -8.48 -23.50 -0.78
N LEU A 67 -7.26 -23.28 -1.27
CA LEU A 67 -6.60 -21.99 -1.33
C LEU A 67 -6.65 -21.44 -2.74
N PHE A 68 -7.05 -20.18 -2.86
CA PHE A 68 -7.14 -19.42 -4.09
C PHE A 68 -6.15 -18.25 -4.02
N ASP A 69 -5.29 -18.08 -5.02
CA ASP A 69 -4.34 -16.95 -5.15
C ASP A 69 -4.61 -16.21 -6.46
N PHE A 70 -4.96 -14.92 -6.36
CA PHE A 70 -5.25 -14.05 -7.50
C PHE A 70 -3.99 -13.50 -8.18
N GLY A 71 -2.80 -13.68 -7.59
CA GLY A 71 -1.53 -13.15 -8.09
C GLY A 71 -1.43 -11.62 -8.06
N GLY A 72 -2.41 -10.95 -7.44
CA GLY A 72 -2.53 -9.50 -7.29
C GLY A 72 -3.53 -9.20 -6.18
N PHE A 73 -3.69 -7.92 -5.85
CA PHE A 73 -4.54 -7.49 -4.75
C PHE A 73 -5.77 -6.79 -5.31
N TYR A 74 -6.93 -7.37 -5.06
CA TYR A 74 -8.17 -6.95 -5.70
C TYR A 74 -9.27 -6.74 -4.67
N PRO A 75 -10.12 -5.71 -4.83
CA PRO A 75 -11.34 -5.58 -4.07
C PRO A 75 -12.27 -6.73 -4.52
N LEU A 76 -12.60 -7.64 -3.62
CA LEU A 76 -13.38 -8.82 -3.98
C LEU A 76 -14.88 -8.50 -4.05
N GLY A 77 -15.52 -8.94 -5.11
CA GLY A 77 -16.95 -8.82 -5.36
C GLY A 77 -17.69 -10.05 -4.88
N LYS A 78 -18.06 -10.92 -5.83
CA LYS A 78 -18.88 -12.12 -5.58
C LYS A 78 -18.07 -13.40 -5.78
N LEU A 79 -18.37 -14.42 -4.99
CA LEU A 79 -18.01 -15.82 -5.21
C LEU A 79 -19.25 -16.58 -5.69
N TYR A 80 -19.22 -16.99 -6.96
CA TYR A 80 -20.18 -17.91 -7.55
C TYR A 80 -19.69 -19.34 -7.37
N ILE A 81 -20.61 -20.25 -7.02
CA ILE A 81 -20.27 -21.64 -6.69
C ILE A 81 -21.17 -22.58 -7.50
N TRP A 82 -20.57 -23.57 -8.16
CA TRP A 82 -21.27 -24.74 -8.68
C TRP A 82 -20.84 -25.95 -7.86
N ASN A 83 -21.79 -26.53 -7.12
CA ASN A 83 -21.51 -27.67 -6.26
C ASN A 83 -21.36 -28.98 -7.07
N TYR A 84 -20.80 -30.01 -6.44
CA TYR A 84 -20.47 -31.29 -7.09
C TYR A 84 -21.70 -31.95 -7.71
N ASN A 85 -21.74 -32.04 -9.04
CA ASN A 85 -22.98 -32.30 -9.78
C ASN A 85 -23.08 -33.69 -10.41
N ARG A 86 -22.16 -34.61 -10.11
CA ARG A 86 -22.17 -35.94 -10.70
C ARG A 86 -23.30 -36.82 -10.15
N ARG A 87 -24.18 -37.34 -11.03
CA ARG A 87 -25.31 -38.21 -10.63
C ARG A 87 -25.68 -39.29 -11.66
N PRO A 88 -24.84 -40.32 -11.88
CA PRO A 88 -25.25 -41.49 -12.67
C PRO A 88 -26.39 -42.26 -11.99
N ASP A 89 -27.18 -43.01 -12.77
CA ASP A 89 -28.36 -43.76 -12.31
C ASP A 89 -28.07 -44.70 -11.12
N GLU A 90 -26.87 -45.26 -11.07
CA GLU A 90 -26.45 -46.25 -10.08
C GLU A 90 -26.07 -45.64 -8.73
N LYS A 91 -25.70 -44.35 -8.70
CA LYS A 91 -25.10 -43.74 -7.51
C LYS A 91 -25.19 -42.21 -7.52
N ASP A 92 -25.75 -41.66 -6.45
CA ASP A 92 -25.83 -40.21 -6.25
C ASP A 92 -24.53 -39.66 -5.64
N TYR A 93 -23.63 -39.14 -6.47
CA TYR A 93 -22.41 -38.49 -5.98
C TYR A 93 -22.62 -37.02 -5.60
N THR A 94 -23.80 -36.43 -5.84
CA THR A 94 -24.08 -35.06 -5.38
C THR A 94 -24.04 -34.95 -3.85
N LEU A 95 -24.13 -36.08 -3.14
CA LEU A 95 -23.90 -36.15 -1.69
C LEU A 95 -22.47 -35.76 -1.27
N CYS A 96 -21.48 -35.89 -2.16
CA CYS A 96 -20.12 -35.40 -1.93
C CYS A 96 -20.03 -33.87 -1.87
N GLY A 97 -21.02 -33.14 -2.39
CA GLY A 97 -20.96 -31.69 -2.53
C GLY A 97 -20.58 -30.99 -1.22
N ILE A 98 -19.66 -30.03 -1.26
CA ILE A 98 -19.29 -29.22 -0.09
C ILE A 98 -20.54 -28.54 0.46
N ARG A 99 -20.79 -28.69 1.76
CA ARG A 99 -21.97 -28.16 2.46
C ARG A 99 -21.62 -26.94 3.29
N ASN A 100 -20.90 -27.10 4.40
CA ASN A 100 -20.53 -26.00 5.30
C ASN A 100 -19.06 -25.64 5.14
N VAL A 101 -18.74 -24.37 5.01
CA VAL A 101 -17.37 -23.88 4.80
C VAL A 101 -17.12 -22.60 5.59
N LYS A 102 -15.92 -22.44 6.16
CA LYS A 102 -15.46 -21.12 6.61
C LYS A 102 -14.76 -20.43 5.46
N ILE A 103 -15.15 -19.20 5.17
CA ILE A 103 -14.56 -18.39 4.11
C ILE A 103 -13.69 -17.33 4.77
N SER A 104 -12.41 -17.31 4.42
CA SER A 104 -11.44 -16.35 4.92
C SER A 104 -10.64 -15.74 3.76
N TYR A 105 -10.12 -14.54 3.98
CA TYR A 105 -9.28 -13.83 3.00
C TYR A 105 -8.00 -13.32 3.66
N SER A 106 -6.99 -13.03 2.84
CA SER A 106 -5.67 -12.60 3.29
C SER A 106 -4.94 -11.79 2.21
N LEU A 107 -4.04 -10.91 2.63
CA LEU A 107 -3.07 -10.25 1.75
C LEU A 107 -1.76 -11.06 1.61
N ASP A 108 -1.38 -11.86 2.62
CA ASP A 108 -0.04 -12.45 2.75
C ASP A 108 -0.03 -13.98 2.88
N SER A 109 -1.20 -14.62 2.94
CA SER A 109 -1.45 -16.05 3.19
C SER A 109 -1.09 -16.57 4.59
N VAL A 110 -0.66 -15.69 5.50
CA VAL A 110 -0.28 -16.00 6.88
C VAL A 110 -1.35 -15.50 7.85
N GLU A 111 -1.69 -14.22 7.77
CA GLU A 111 -2.75 -13.60 8.55
C GLU A 111 -4.08 -13.71 7.80
N TRP A 112 -5.08 -14.32 8.43
CA TRP A 112 -6.37 -14.62 7.82
C TRP A 112 -7.50 -13.90 8.54
N HIS A 113 -8.36 -13.24 7.79
CA HIS A 113 -9.57 -12.61 8.27
C HIS A 113 -10.79 -13.43 7.86
N ASP A 114 -11.73 -13.62 8.79
CA ASP A 114 -13.01 -14.28 8.48
C ASP A 114 -13.86 -13.35 7.60
N ALA A 115 -14.21 -13.81 6.40
CA ALA A 115 -15.14 -13.08 5.51
C ALA A 115 -16.60 -13.14 6.02
N HIS A 116 -16.88 -14.09 6.90
CA HIS A 116 -18.19 -14.31 7.50
C HIS A 116 -18.05 -14.96 8.88
N THR A 117 -18.90 -14.57 9.83
CA THR A 117 -18.91 -15.19 11.16
C THR A 117 -19.46 -16.62 11.09
N GLY A 118 -18.60 -17.62 11.28
CA GLY A 118 -18.99 -19.03 11.28
C GLY A 118 -19.08 -19.63 9.88
N TYR A 119 -19.86 -20.70 9.74
CA TYR A 119 -19.98 -21.42 8.47
C TYR A 119 -20.92 -20.70 7.49
N VAL A 120 -20.50 -20.64 6.23
CA VAL A 120 -21.36 -20.39 5.07
C VAL A 120 -21.81 -21.76 4.54
N THR A 121 -23.12 -21.93 4.33
CA THR A 121 -23.67 -23.16 3.77
C THR A 121 -23.92 -22.97 2.27
N PHE A 122 -23.29 -23.80 1.44
CA PHE A 122 -23.57 -23.87 0.00
C PHE A 122 -24.86 -24.67 -0.24
N GLU A 123 -25.48 -24.52 -1.41
CA GLU A 123 -26.65 -25.33 -1.80
C GLU A 123 -26.18 -26.64 -2.48
N LYS A 124 -26.94 -27.73 -2.32
CA LYS A 124 -26.64 -29.03 -2.94
C LYS A 124 -26.95 -28.97 -4.44
N ALA A 125 -26.10 -29.58 -5.25
CA ALA A 125 -26.39 -29.79 -6.67
C ALA A 125 -27.56 -30.78 -6.87
N CYS A 126 -28.35 -30.60 -7.94
CA CYS A 126 -29.48 -31.49 -8.25
C CYS A 126 -29.08 -32.74 -9.07
N GLY A 127 -27.91 -32.71 -9.71
CA GLY A 127 -27.42 -33.78 -10.58
C GLY A 127 -27.88 -33.67 -12.03
N GLU A 128 -28.50 -32.56 -12.44
CA GLU A 128 -28.98 -32.31 -13.80
C GLU A 128 -27.90 -31.60 -14.64
N GLU A 129 -27.93 -31.81 -15.96
CA GLU A 129 -27.08 -31.08 -16.91
C GLU A 129 -27.52 -29.61 -17.01
N HIS A 130 -26.63 -28.72 -17.45
CA HIS A 130 -26.85 -27.27 -17.52
C HIS A 130 -27.29 -26.65 -16.17
N MET A 131 -26.66 -27.09 -15.08
CA MET A 131 -26.97 -26.59 -13.75
C MET A 131 -26.42 -25.15 -13.57
N PRO A 132 -27.26 -24.15 -13.21
CA PRO A 132 -26.78 -22.81 -12.85
C PRO A 132 -25.95 -22.86 -11.55
N PRO A 133 -25.26 -21.77 -11.18
CA PRO A 133 -24.52 -21.74 -9.92
C PRO A 133 -25.48 -22.02 -8.75
N THR A 134 -25.13 -23.02 -7.95
CA THR A 134 -25.88 -23.42 -6.74
C THR A 134 -25.74 -22.39 -5.64
N ASN A 135 -24.58 -21.72 -5.56
CA ASN A 135 -24.27 -20.67 -4.59
C ASN A 135 -24.53 -21.06 -3.12
N THR A 136 -24.90 -20.09 -2.29
CA THR A 136 -25.24 -20.27 -0.88
C THR A 136 -26.70 -20.70 -0.70
N VAL A 137 -27.06 -21.21 0.48
CA VAL A 137 -28.46 -21.50 0.81
C VAL A 137 -29.29 -20.23 0.64
N GLY A 138 -30.26 -20.27 -0.26
CA GLY A 138 -31.02 -19.10 -0.71
C GLY A 138 -30.71 -18.65 -2.15
N GLY A 139 -29.73 -19.28 -2.82
CA GLY A 139 -29.43 -19.11 -4.24
C GLY A 139 -28.53 -17.93 -4.59
N GLU A 140 -28.25 -17.03 -3.63
CA GLU A 140 -27.40 -15.87 -3.85
C GLU A 140 -25.91 -16.20 -3.74
N PRO A 141 -25.05 -15.65 -4.62
CA PRO A 141 -23.60 -15.80 -4.51
C PRO A 141 -23.08 -15.15 -3.23
N PHE A 142 -21.97 -15.67 -2.70
CA PHE A 142 -21.34 -15.08 -1.53
C PHE A 142 -20.71 -13.72 -1.89
N SER A 143 -20.88 -12.70 -1.06
CA SER A 143 -20.37 -11.34 -1.30
C SER A 143 -19.26 -11.00 -0.31
N PHE A 144 -18.11 -10.55 -0.82
CA PHE A 144 -16.99 -10.04 -0.02
C PHE A 144 -17.11 -8.54 0.28
N GLY A 145 -18.09 -7.85 -0.31
CA GLY A 145 -18.35 -6.44 0.02
C GLY A 145 -17.26 -5.46 -0.42
N GLY A 146 -16.40 -5.81 -1.38
CA GLY A 146 -15.31 -4.95 -1.85
C GLY A 146 -14.01 -5.08 -1.05
N GLN A 147 -13.95 -6.01 -0.09
CA GLN A 147 -12.75 -6.21 0.72
C GLN A 147 -11.55 -6.61 -0.14
N THR A 148 -10.42 -5.91 0.04
CA THR A 148 -9.20 -6.20 -0.70
C THR A 148 -8.54 -7.47 -0.18
N ALA A 149 -8.15 -8.35 -1.11
CA ALA A 149 -7.41 -9.57 -0.80
C ALA A 149 -6.55 -10.01 -1.99
N ARG A 150 -5.52 -10.81 -1.69
CA ARG A 150 -4.81 -11.62 -2.69
C ARG A 150 -5.19 -13.09 -2.60
N TYR A 151 -5.50 -13.56 -1.40
CA TYR A 151 -5.83 -14.95 -1.15
C TYR A 151 -7.24 -15.10 -0.60
N VAL A 152 -7.92 -16.17 -1.03
CA VAL A 152 -9.14 -16.66 -0.39
C VAL A 152 -8.93 -18.11 0.01
N LYS A 153 -9.43 -18.49 1.19
CA LYS A 153 -9.37 -19.86 1.70
C LYS A 153 -10.74 -20.32 2.12
N LEU A 154 -11.11 -21.48 1.58
CA LEU A 154 -12.30 -22.24 1.93
C LEU A 154 -11.90 -23.40 2.83
N SER A 155 -12.19 -23.29 4.13
CA SER A 155 -11.90 -24.33 5.12
C SER A 155 -13.13 -25.22 5.35
N VAL A 156 -13.01 -26.48 4.99
CA VAL A 156 -14.10 -27.46 5.01
C VAL A 156 -13.90 -28.43 6.19
N PRO A 157 -14.92 -28.59 7.06
CA PRO A 157 -14.87 -29.58 8.13
C PRO A 157 -14.98 -30.98 7.53
N ALA A 158 -14.03 -31.86 7.79
CA ALA A 158 -14.03 -33.21 7.25
C ALA A 158 -14.87 -34.17 8.10
N GLN A 159 -16.16 -33.85 8.20
CA GLN A 159 -17.16 -34.69 8.86
C GLN A 159 -18.36 -34.91 7.91
N PRO A 160 -18.70 -36.17 7.60
CA PRO A 160 -19.88 -36.50 6.79
C PRO A 160 -21.16 -35.89 7.37
N GLY A 161 -22.03 -35.37 6.51
CA GLY A 161 -23.24 -34.63 6.89
C GLY A 161 -23.01 -33.21 7.41
N VAL A 162 -21.76 -32.84 7.74
CA VAL A 162 -21.39 -31.48 8.16
C VAL A 162 -20.66 -30.75 7.03
N GLY A 163 -19.53 -31.28 6.56
CA GLY A 163 -18.78 -30.69 5.44
C GLY A 163 -19.29 -31.09 4.06
N ASN A 164 -20.11 -32.13 3.98
CA ASN A 164 -20.80 -32.58 2.78
C ASN A 164 -22.28 -32.91 3.08
N TYR A 165 -23.00 -33.45 2.09
CA TYR A 165 -24.40 -33.87 2.22
C TYR A 165 -24.57 -35.38 2.49
N ASP A 166 -23.48 -36.11 2.69
CA ASP A 166 -23.48 -37.55 2.88
C ASP A 166 -23.62 -37.91 4.38
N GLU A 167 -24.80 -37.69 4.94
CA GLU A 167 -25.06 -37.91 6.39
C GLU A 167 -24.84 -39.36 6.84
N GLU A 168 -25.10 -40.32 5.95
CA GLU A 168 -24.91 -41.76 6.21
C GLU A 168 -23.50 -42.25 5.87
N ASN A 169 -22.63 -41.36 5.37
CA ASN A 169 -21.27 -41.65 4.94
C ASN A 169 -21.16 -42.79 3.90
N VAL A 170 -22.13 -42.89 2.98
CA VAL A 170 -22.16 -43.95 1.95
C VAL A 170 -21.12 -43.75 0.85
N LEU A 171 -20.49 -42.56 0.79
CA LEU A 171 -19.42 -42.18 -0.13
C LEU A 171 -18.05 -42.15 0.55
N ALA A 172 -17.90 -42.71 1.75
CA ALA A 172 -16.62 -42.93 2.42
C ALA A 172 -15.76 -41.65 2.53
N ASP A 173 -16.29 -40.67 3.26
CA ASP A 173 -15.65 -39.41 3.60
C ASP A 173 -15.19 -38.64 2.35
N SER A 174 -16.08 -38.56 1.35
CA SER A 174 -15.82 -37.88 0.09
C SER A 174 -16.39 -36.47 0.05
N TYR A 175 -15.62 -35.53 -0.49
CA TYR A 175 -15.97 -34.12 -0.57
C TYR A 175 -15.63 -33.62 -1.97
N GLY A 176 -16.57 -32.96 -2.64
CA GLY A 176 -16.41 -32.53 -4.01
C GLY A 176 -16.95 -31.13 -4.25
N LEU A 177 -16.42 -30.49 -5.26
CA LEU A 177 -16.86 -29.19 -5.74
C LEU A 177 -16.61 -29.11 -7.25
N SER A 178 -17.55 -28.56 -8.01
CA SER A 178 -17.42 -28.48 -9.47
C SER A 178 -16.60 -27.25 -9.85
N LYS A 179 -17.10 -26.05 -9.51
CA LYS A 179 -16.52 -24.76 -9.94
C LYS A 179 -16.71 -23.65 -8.93
N VAL A 180 -15.80 -22.68 -9.00
CA VAL A 180 -15.99 -21.36 -8.42
C VAL A 180 -15.55 -20.27 -9.39
N ARG A 181 -16.20 -19.11 -9.31
CA ARG A 181 -15.76 -17.89 -9.99
C ARG A 181 -15.76 -16.72 -9.00
N PHE A 182 -14.73 -15.90 -9.07
CA PHE A 182 -14.60 -14.69 -8.29
C PHE A 182 -14.78 -13.48 -9.20
N THR A 183 -15.48 -12.45 -8.75
CA THR A 183 -15.58 -11.19 -9.49
C THR A 183 -14.93 -10.04 -8.76
N MET A 184 -14.54 -9.01 -9.51
CA MET A 184 -14.10 -7.74 -8.99
C MET A 184 -15.25 -7.02 -8.29
N GLY A 185 -14.97 -6.49 -7.10
CA GLY A 185 -15.86 -5.67 -6.28
C GLY A 185 -15.62 -4.18 -6.51
N GLU A 186 -16.19 -3.37 -5.62
CA GLU A 186 -15.97 -1.92 -5.57
C GLU A 186 -14.88 -1.63 -4.54
N GLY A 187 -13.90 -0.79 -4.88
CA GLY A 187 -12.71 -0.53 -4.05
C GLY A 187 -11.48 -0.20 -4.88
N PHE A 188 -10.28 -0.43 -4.34
CA PHE A 188 -9.01 -0.22 -5.04
C PHE A 188 -8.34 -1.55 -5.41
N ALA A 189 -8.15 -1.78 -6.70
CA ALA A 189 -7.26 -2.81 -7.20
C ALA A 189 -5.82 -2.30 -7.19
N VAL A 190 -4.86 -3.14 -6.80
CA VAL A 190 -3.46 -2.73 -6.70
C VAL A 190 -2.60 -3.44 -7.73
N VAL A 191 -1.80 -2.66 -8.45
CA VAL A 191 -0.81 -3.17 -9.41
C VAL A 191 0.56 -2.55 -9.13
N ARG A 192 1.64 -3.29 -9.39
CA ARG A 192 2.99 -2.72 -9.38
C ARG A 192 3.15 -1.73 -10.51
N ASP A 193 3.83 -0.62 -10.24
CA ASP A 193 4.25 0.33 -11.26
C ASP A 193 5.74 0.15 -11.57
N GLU A 194 6.00 -0.71 -12.56
CA GLU A 194 7.36 -1.01 -12.98
C GLU A 194 8.09 0.20 -13.57
N PRO A 195 7.47 1.09 -14.39
CA PRO A 195 8.15 2.29 -14.89
C PRO A 195 8.71 3.19 -13.78
N TRP A 196 7.90 3.57 -12.79
CA TRP A 196 8.36 4.39 -11.67
C TRP A 196 9.34 3.63 -10.77
N SER A 197 9.16 2.32 -10.58
CA SER A 197 10.12 1.50 -9.83
C SER A 197 11.47 1.33 -10.55
N ALA A 198 11.49 1.42 -11.89
CA ALA A 198 12.70 1.24 -12.70
C ALA A 198 13.60 2.49 -12.68
N ILE A 199 13.02 3.69 -12.60
CA ILE A 199 13.83 4.92 -12.52
C ILE A 199 14.54 5.10 -11.16
N MET A 200 14.19 4.28 -10.16
CA MET A 200 14.90 4.20 -8.88
C MET A 200 16.02 3.15 -8.89
N GLN A 201 16.40 2.62 -10.06
CA GLN A 201 17.38 1.53 -10.20
C GLN A 201 18.62 1.95 -10.99
N ASN A 202 19.28 3.02 -10.53
CA ASN A 202 20.59 3.42 -11.08
C ASN A 202 21.73 2.63 -10.40
N ASN A 203 22.82 2.41 -11.13
CA ASN A 203 23.94 1.56 -10.71
C ASN A 203 25.29 2.33 -10.63
N ASP A 204 25.29 3.63 -10.89
CA ASP A 204 26.48 4.49 -10.82
C ASP A 204 26.10 5.88 -10.28
N GLY A 205 26.79 6.34 -9.23
CA GLY A 205 26.45 7.57 -8.52
C GLY A 205 25.35 7.32 -7.49
N TRP A 206 24.18 7.95 -7.68
CA TRP A 206 22.99 7.66 -6.87
C TRP A 206 22.51 6.23 -7.16
N THR A 207 22.50 5.33 -6.18
CA THR A 207 22.16 3.91 -6.39
C THR A 207 21.15 3.33 -5.42
N GLY A 208 20.65 4.16 -4.52
CA GLY A 208 19.60 3.81 -3.57
C GLY A 208 19.33 4.93 -2.59
N SER A 209 18.10 5.00 -2.09
CA SER A 209 17.72 5.92 -1.02
C SER A 209 16.39 5.52 -0.41
N ASP A 210 15.97 6.27 0.61
CA ASP A 210 14.61 6.32 1.12
C ASP A 210 13.97 7.71 0.92
N GLY A 211 12.84 7.95 1.59
CA GLY A 211 12.01 9.13 1.37
C GLY A 211 11.14 8.96 0.12
N VAL A 212 11.37 9.78 -0.91
CA VAL A 212 10.52 9.99 -2.10
C VAL A 212 9.41 11.02 -1.84
N PHE A 213 9.78 12.28 -1.61
CA PHE A 213 8.84 13.39 -1.61
C PHE A 213 8.83 14.07 -2.97
N THR A 214 7.67 14.02 -3.64
CA THR A 214 7.49 14.58 -4.98
C THR A 214 6.89 15.98 -4.89
N ILE A 215 7.50 16.93 -5.58
CA ILE A 215 7.15 18.36 -5.56
C ILE A 215 6.76 18.77 -6.99
N PRO A 216 5.48 19.13 -7.25
CA PRO A 216 5.08 19.63 -8.56
C PRO A 216 5.66 21.04 -8.76
N MET A 217 6.46 21.24 -9.81
CA MET A 217 7.16 22.51 -10.01
C MET A 217 6.25 23.67 -10.43
N ASP A 218 5.01 23.40 -10.84
CA ASP A 218 3.98 24.41 -11.04
C ASP A 218 3.18 24.72 -9.76
N GLY A 219 3.46 24.01 -8.66
CA GLY A 219 2.82 24.11 -7.36
C GLY A 219 1.40 23.58 -7.28
N ARG A 220 0.94 22.85 -8.29
CA ARG A 220 -0.43 22.34 -8.34
C ARG A 220 -0.46 20.86 -7.97
N GLU A 221 -1.10 20.54 -6.85
CA GLU A 221 -1.28 19.17 -6.36
C GLU A 221 -2.47 18.44 -7.01
N VAL A 222 -2.80 18.81 -8.25
CA VAL A 222 -3.92 18.23 -9.01
C VAL A 222 -3.45 17.04 -9.82
N TYR A 223 -4.28 16.00 -9.87
CA TYR A 223 -4.05 14.78 -10.63
C TYR A 223 -3.73 15.05 -12.09
N GLY A 224 -2.62 14.46 -12.56
CA GLY A 224 -2.21 14.48 -13.96
C GLY A 224 -1.78 15.85 -14.45
N SER A 225 -1.14 16.66 -13.59
CA SER A 225 -0.62 17.98 -13.98
C SER A 225 0.33 17.90 -15.17
N GLY A 226 1.12 16.81 -15.26
CA GLY A 226 2.14 16.63 -16.30
C GLY A 226 3.24 17.70 -16.23
N CYS A 227 3.40 18.36 -15.08
CA CYS A 227 4.43 19.35 -14.86
C CYS A 227 5.78 18.68 -14.62
N ASP A 228 6.85 19.46 -14.65
CA ASP A 228 8.12 19.01 -14.10
C ASP A 228 7.98 18.72 -12.61
N THR A 229 8.70 17.72 -12.12
CA THR A 229 8.66 17.30 -10.71
C THR A 229 10.06 17.23 -10.15
N THR A 230 10.25 17.79 -8.94
CA THR A 230 11.43 17.48 -8.13
C THR A 230 11.09 16.37 -7.13
N ILE A 231 11.98 15.41 -6.96
CA ILE A 231 11.89 14.39 -5.92
C ILE A 231 12.99 14.64 -4.91
N THR A 232 12.67 14.76 -3.63
CA THR A 232 13.70 14.75 -2.56
C THR A 232 13.75 13.39 -1.88
N PHE A 233 14.97 12.95 -1.60
CA PHE A 233 15.28 11.66 -1.00
C PHE A 233 16.02 11.85 0.33
N GLY A 234 15.86 10.88 1.22
CA GLY A 234 16.53 10.85 2.53
C GLY A 234 17.92 10.26 2.43
N ASP A 235 18.24 9.34 3.33
CA ASP A 235 19.53 8.70 3.38
C ASP A 235 19.83 8.06 2.00
N THR A 236 20.88 8.54 1.35
CA THR A 236 21.18 8.28 -0.07
C THR A 236 22.51 7.55 -0.19
N LEU A 237 22.51 6.43 -0.89
CA LEU A 237 23.70 5.64 -1.16
C LEU A 237 24.37 6.12 -2.45
N ILE A 238 25.64 6.50 -2.34
CA ILE A 238 26.48 6.87 -3.47
C ILE A 238 27.55 5.79 -3.69
N ASP A 239 27.45 5.06 -4.80
CA ASP A 239 28.39 3.98 -5.13
C ASP A 239 28.35 3.55 -6.61
N GLN A 240 28.98 2.41 -6.88
CA GLN A 240 28.75 1.60 -8.08
C GLN A 240 28.18 0.24 -7.68
N VAL A 241 27.13 -0.20 -8.38
CA VAL A 241 26.51 -1.53 -8.21
C VAL A 241 26.84 -2.39 -9.43
N ASP A 242 27.38 -3.59 -9.20
CA ASP A 242 27.60 -4.55 -10.29
C ASP A 242 26.23 -5.01 -10.84
N PRO A 243 25.92 -4.78 -12.13
CA PRO A 243 24.60 -5.12 -12.68
C PRO A 243 24.37 -6.63 -12.83
N LEU A 244 25.38 -7.48 -12.66
CA LEU A 244 25.28 -8.94 -12.81
C LEU A 244 24.99 -9.65 -11.50
N ASP A 245 25.64 -9.24 -10.41
CA ASP A 245 25.50 -9.89 -9.10
C ASP A 245 25.01 -8.97 -7.98
N PHE A 246 24.77 -7.69 -8.29
CA PHE A 246 24.27 -6.65 -7.41
C PHE A 246 25.18 -6.29 -6.23
N HIS A 247 26.47 -6.67 -6.23
CA HIS A 247 27.35 -6.18 -5.16
C HIS A 247 27.57 -4.68 -5.26
N ARG A 248 27.49 -4.00 -4.12
CA ARG A 248 27.91 -2.60 -3.96
C ARG A 248 29.43 -2.52 -3.88
N SER A 249 29.99 -1.46 -4.44
CA SER A 249 31.43 -1.21 -4.38
C SER A 249 31.91 -0.88 -2.96
N ASP A 250 33.16 -1.17 -2.64
CA ASP A 250 33.80 -0.79 -1.36
C ASP A 250 33.91 0.74 -1.14
N ARG A 251 33.54 1.56 -2.13
CA ARG A 251 33.50 3.03 -2.04
C ARG A 251 32.13 3.57 -1.61
N MET A 252 31.17 2.68 -1.35
CA MET A 252 29.84 3.06 -0.91
C MET A 252 29.91 3.90 0.36
N HIS A 253 29.24 5.03 0.32
CA HIS A 253 29.01 5.89 1.47
C HIS A 253 27.58 6.46 1.38
N MET A 254 27.13 7.00 2.50
CA MET A 254 25.75 7.46 2.66
C MET A 254 25.74 8.96 2.93
N LEU A 255 24.89 9.67 2.19
CA LEU A 255 24.51 11.06 2.41
C LEU A 255 23.15 11.08 3.12
N HIS A 256 22.74 12.21 3.69
CA HIS A 256 21.48 12.29 4.45
C HIS A 256 20.29 12.81 3.65
N ASN A 257 20.56 13.45 2.51
CA ASN A 257 19.53 13.86 1.56
C ASN A 257 20.12 14.14 0.18
N SER A 258 19.30 13.91 -0.83
CA SER A 258 19.58 14.21 -2.24
C SER A 258 18.28 14.58 -2.96
N CYS A 259 18.34 14.94 -4.24
CA CYS A 259 17.14 15.12 -5.06
C CYS A 259 17.31 14.58 -6.48
N ALA A 260 16.19 14.48 -7.20
CA ALA A 260 16.18 14.30 -8.64
C ALA A 260 15.16 15.22 -9.32
N PHE A 261 15.45 15.62 -10.55
CA PHE A 261 14.50 16.31 -11.42
C PHE A 261 13.91 15.34 -12.44
N VAL A 262 12.58 15.32 -12.55
CA VAL A 262 11.81 14.47 -13.47
C VAL A 262 11.03 15.37 -14.43
N PRO A 263 11.51 15.55 -15.68
CA PRO A 263 10.82 16.38 -16.66
C PRO A 263 9.44 15.83 -17.02
N GLU A 264 8.44 16.71 -17.07
CA GLU A 264 7.05 16.42 -17.46
C GLU A 264 6.38 15.27 -16.68
N SER A 265 6.91 14.93 -15.49
CA SER A 265 6.43 13.79 -14.70
C SER A 265 6.50 12.44 -15.45
N ILE A 266 7.44 12.29 -16.38
CA ILE A 266 7.62 11.07 -17.17
C ILE A 266 8.72 10.20 -16.51
N PRO A 267 8.42 8.94 -16.11
CA PRO A 267 9.40 8.03 -15.51
C PRO A 267 10.36 7.49 -16.59
N ASP A 268 11.33 8.32 -16.98
CA ASP A 268 12.40 7.99 -17.92
C ASP A 268 13.75 8.34 -17.30
N LEU A 269 14.48 7.30 -16.88
CA LEU A 269 15.78 7.45 -16.22
C LEU A 269 16.78 8.23 -17.08
N THR A 270 16.68 8.17 -18.41
CA THR A 270 17.62 8.86 -19.31
C THR A 270 17.44 10.38 -19.35
N ARG A 271 16.33 10.86 -18.79
CA ARG A 271 15.96 12.28 -18.74
C ARG A 271 16.05 12.86 -17.32
N MET A 272 16.25 12.00 -16.32
CA MET A 272 16.35 12.42 -14.93
C MET A 272 17.75 12.92 -14.62
N ASP A 273 17.82 13.90 -13.73
CA ASP A 273 19.07 14.41 -13.18
C ASP A 273 19.05 14.22 -11.67
N PHE A 274 19.96 13.40 -11.14
CA PHE A 274 20.13 13.20 -9.71
C PHE A 274 21.19 14.17 -9.19
N THR A 275 20.88 14.88 -8.11
CA THR A 275 21.72 15.94 -7.56
C THR A 275 21.91 15.76 -6.05
N TRP A 276 23.15 15.91 -5.61
CA TRP A 276 23.54 15.98 -4.20
C TRP A 276 24.59 17.09 -4.01
N GLY A 277 24.96 17.36 -2.76
CA GLY A 277 25.96 18.37 -2.44
C GLY A 277 27.36 17.92 -2.81
N ILE A 278 28.25 18.87 -3.10
CA ILE A 278 29.68 18.62 -3.31
C ILE A 278 30.46 19.62 -2.48
N HIS A 279 31.35 19.14 -1.63
CA HIS A 279 32.27 19.97 -0.86
C HIS A 279 33.28 20.70 -1.76
N GLU A 280 33.94 21.75 -1.24
CA GLU A 280 34.96 22.50 -2.00
C GLU A 280 36.14 21.63 -2.48
N ASP A 281 36.42 20.54 -1.77
CA ASP A 281 37.48 19.58 -2.12
C ASP A 281 37.06 18.53 -3.16
N GLY A 282 35.79 18.56 -3.59
CA GLY A 282 35.21 17.66 -4.58
C GLY A 282 34.66 16.35 -4.00
N SER A 283 34.63 16.17 -2.68
CA SER A 283 33.95 15.03 -2.04
C SER A 283 32.44 15.26 -1.95
N ASP A 284 31.68 14.16 -1.94
CA ASP A 284 30.22 14.17 -1.88
C ASP A 284 29.72 14.67 -0.51
N ASP A 285 28.64 15.45 -0.53
CA ASP A 285 27.94 16.01 0.64
C ASP A 285 26.42 15.88 0.45
N SER A 286 25.66 15.99 1.55
CA SER A 286 24.21 16.08 1.49
C SER A 286 23.78 17.36 0.76
N LEU A 287 22.63 17.31 0.06
CA LEU A 287 22.11 18.45 -0.70
C LEU A 287 21.82 19.67 0.20
N LEU A 288 21.32 19.44 1.40
CA LEU A 288 21.01 20.42 2.43
C LEU A 288 21.58 19.99 3.78
N ASN A 289 22.23 20.93 4.46
CA ASN A 289 22.79 20.73 5.80
C ASN A 289 22.23 21.78 6.77
N PRO A 290 21.82 21.40 8.00
CA PRO A 290 21.29 22.36 8.97
C PRO A 290 22.39 23.26 9.53
N PRO A 291 22.24 24.60 9.51
CA PRO A 291 23.08 25.44 10.34
C PRO A 291 22.76 25.21 11.83
N VAL A 292 23.76 25.35 12.70
CA VAL A 292 23.61 25.16 14.16
C VAL A 292 22.45 25.99 14.75
N SER A 293 22.11 27.13 14.14
CA SER A 293 21.04 28.01 14.59
C SER A 293 19.63 27.41 14.54
N VAL A 294 19.39 26.36 13.74
CA VAL A 294 18.07 25.71 13.67
C VAL A 294 17.94 24.50 14.60
N LEU A 295 19.05 23.98 15.13
CA LEU A 295 19.05 22.81 16.00
C LEU A 295 18.47 23.17 17.39
N ASN A 296 17.79 22.21 18.01
CA ASN A 296 17.39 22.26 19.41
C ASN A 296 18.55 21.90 20.33
N ASP A 297 19.35 20.90 19.96
CA ASP A 297 20.62 20.58 20.60
C ASP A 297 21.83 21.08 19.77
N PRO A 298 22.42 22.24 20.11
CA PRO A 298 23.58 22.76 19.39
C PRO A 298 24.90 22.06 19.76
N SER A 299 24.88 21.05 20.63
CA SER A 299 26.11 20.40 21.14
C SER A 299 26.66 19.29 20.24
N SER A 300 25.87 18.84 19.26
CA SER A 300 26.25 17.81 18.28
C SER A 300 26.05 18.35 16.85
N PRO A 301 26.86 17.92 15.86
CA PRO A 301 26.47 18.08 14.47
C PRO A 301 25.12 17.38 14.24
N GLY A 302 24.29 17.98 13.39
CA GLY A 302 23.02 17.40 12.96
C GLY A 302 22.94 17.40 11.44
N TYR A 303 21.99 16.63 10.92
CA TYR A 303 21.68 16.54 9.49
C TYR A 303 20.18 16.65 9.25
N TYR A 304 19.79 16.83 7.99
CA TYR A 304 18.39 16.84 7.58
C TYR A 304 17.98 15.50 7.01
N TRP A 305 16.84 14.99 7.48
CA TRP A 305 16.02 14.07 6.71
C TRP A 305 14.85 14.85 6.11
N PRO A 306 14.59 14.70 4.79
CA PRO A 306 13.52 15.44 4.15
C PRO A 306 12.17 15.00 4.71
N GLN A 307 11.24 15.95 4.75
CA GLN A 307 9.83 15.64 4.73
C GLN A 307 9.17 16.34 3.54
N ASP A 308 7.87 16.55 3.60
CA ASP A 308 7.12 17.06 2.46
C ASP A 308 7.39 18.56 2.20
N SER A 309 7.01 19.02 1.01
CA SER A 309 7.25 20.39 0.58
C SER A 309 6.03 20.99 -0.13
N LEU A 310 5.99 22.31 -0.24
CA LEU A 310 5.03 23.01 -1.08
C LEU A 310 5.70 24.12 -1.89
N MET A 311 5.13 24.41 -3.06
CA MET A 311 5.52 25.54 -3.89
C MET A 311 4.50 26.67 -3.68
N ALA A 312 4.97 27.83 -3.23
CA ALA A 312 4.16 29.03 -3.07
C ALA A 312 5.00 30.28 -3.30
N ASP A 313 4.41 31.32 -3.91
CA ASP A 313 5.05 32.62 -4.13
C ASP A 313 6.46 32.55 -4.75
N GLY A 314 6.64 31.64 -5.72
CA GLY A 314 7.92 31.43 -6.43
C GLY A 314 9.02 30.82 -5.56
N ARG A 315 8.66 30.14 -4.47
CA ARG A 315 9.57 29.48 -3.53
C ARG A 315 9.09 28.07 -3.21
N CYS A 316 10.03 27.21 -2.87
CA CYS A 316 9.78 25.91 -2.27
C CYS A 316 9.95 26.02 -0.75
N TYR A 317 8.95 25.59 0.01
CA TYR A 317 9.00 25.46 1.46
C TYR A 317 9.06 23.98 1.80
N THR A 318 10.17 23.53 2.41
CA THR A 318 10.40 22.14 2.81
C THR A 318 10.46 22.06 4.33
N PHE A 319 9.93 20.98 4.92
CA PHE A 319 9.88 20.80 6.38
C PHE A 319 10.76 19.65 6.88
N PRO A 320 12.09 19.68 6.68
CA PRO A 320 12.92 18.55 7.06
C PRO A 320 12.98 18.38 8.58
N LEU A 321 13.11 17.11 9.01
CA LEU A 321 13.50 16.80 10.38
C LEU A 321 14.95 17.18 10.59
N THR A 322 15.28 17.79 11.73
CA THR A 322 16.66 17.87 12.21
C THR A 322 16.95 16.60 13.00
N ILE A 323 18.04 15.92 12.66
CA ILE A 323 18.43 14.63 13.23
C ILE A 323 19.82 14.74 13.84
N HIS A 324 20.04 14.00 14.94
CA HIS A 324 21.36 13.71 15.48
C HIS A 324 21.62 12.21 15.52
N ASP A 325 22.89 11.84 15.40
CA ASP A 325 23.32 10.48 15.69
C ASP A 325 23.03 10.11 17.15
N TRP A 326 22.64 8.86 17.34
CA TRP A 326 22.45 8.24 18.65
C TRP A 326 23.13 6.87 18.67
N PRO A 327 24.46 6.82 18.87
CA PRO A 327 25.25 5.59 18.74
C PRO A 327 24.80 4.47 19.69
N GLU A 328 24.17 4.79 20.82
CA GLU A 328 23.65 3.83 21.79
C GLU A 328 22.33 3.16 21.36
N GLY A 329 21.71 3.62 20.27
CA GLY A 329 20.50 3.03 19.70
C GLY A 329 20.71 1.63 19.11
N PRO A 330 19.63 0.88 18.83
CA PRO A 330 19.71 -0.39 18.10
C PRO A 330 20.33 -0.21 16.71
N GLU A 331 21.03 -1.23 16.19
CA GLU A 331 21.55 -1.21 14.82
C GLU A 331 20.42 -0.91 13.81
N GLY A 332 20.68 0.04 12.90
CA GLY A 332 19.68 0.56 11.97
C GLY A 332 18.75 1.65 12.53
N PHE A 333 18.83 1.94 13.84
CA PHE A 333 18.02 2.96 14.54
C PHE A 333 18.87 3.85 15.45
N GLN A 334 20.10 4.15 15.03
CA GLN A 334 21.09 4.93 15.78
C GLN A 334 20.95 6.43 15.53
N PHE A 335 19.73 6.95 15.64
CA PHE A 335 19.40 8.36 15.41
C PHE A 335 18.38 8.86 16.42
N ARG A 336 18.28 10.18 16.57
CA ARG A 336 17.20 10.84 17.31
C ARG A 336 16.71 12.07 16.56
N VAL A 337 15.39 12.27 16.59
CA VAL A 337 14.77 13.49 16.06
C VAL A 337 14.98 14.62 17.05
N ASP A 338 15.63 15.68 16.59
CA ASP A 338 15.92 16.89 17.35
C ASP A 338 14.84 17.96 17.17
N GLY A 339 14.24 18.04 15.99
CA GLY A 339 13.33 19.12 15.64
C GLY A 339 12.75 19.02 14.23
N VAL A 340 12.00 20.05 13.86
CA VAL A 340 11.49 20.28 12.50
C VAL A 340 11.94 21.68 12.09
N SER A 341 12.64 21.78 10.97
CA SER A 341 13.01 23.07 10.38
C SER A 341 12.08 23.44 9.23
N MET A 342 12.10 24.70 8.82
CA MET A 342 11.55 25.13 7.54
C MET A 342 12.68 25.65 6.67
N VAL A 343 12.83 25.07 5.48
CA VAL A 343 13.83 25.47 4.50
C VAL A 343 13.11 26.15 3.34
N ILE A 344 13.46 27.40 3.07
CA ILE A 344 12.81 28.24 2.06
C ILE A 344 13.79 28.46 0.92
N SER A 345 13.54 27.83 -0.23
CA SER A 345 14.41 27.91 -1.41
C SER A 345 13.76 28.70 -2.53
N PRO A 346 14.43 29.69 -3.15
CA PRO A 346 13.88 30.37 -4.31
C PRO A 346 13.82 29.43 -5.51
N VAL A 347 12.86 29.67 -6.39
CA VAL A 347 12.72 28.94 -7.65
C VAL A 347 13.11 29.86 -8.78
N GLU A 348 14.14 29.47 -9.53
CA GLU A 348 14.70 30.25 -10.63
C GLU A 348 14.78 29.36 -11.88
N GLU A 349 14.29 29.86 -13.02
CA GLU A 349 14.37 29.15 -14.31
C GLU A 349 13.76 27.72 -14.28
N GLY A 350 12.73 27.50 -13.45
CA GLY A 350 12.07 26.20 -13.32
C GLY A 350 12.74 25.22 -12.36
N HIS A 351 13.78 25.65 -11.64
CA HIS A 351 14.52 24.80 -10.69
C HIS A 351 14.55 25.39 -9.29
N ILE A 352 14.50 24.52 -8.28
CA ILE A 352 14.71 24.90 -6.88
C ILE A 352 16.19 25.20 -6.67
N ARG A 353 16.49 26.35 -6.08
CA ARG A 353 17.85 26.81 -5.79
C ARG A 353 18.22 26.50 -4.35
N TRP A 354 18.56 25.24 -4.10
CA TRP A 354 18.98 24.73 -2.78
C TRP A 354 20.20 25.47 -2.22
N ASP A 355 21.09 25.92 -3.09
CA ASP A 355 22.29 26.72 -2.76
C ASP A 355 21.97 28.10 -2.16
N LYS A 356 20.73 28.58 -2.33
CA LYS A 356 20.25 29.87 -1.85
C LYS A 356 19.19 29.73 -0.75
N ALA A 357 19.08 28.55 -0.15
CA ALA A 357 18.06 28.27 0.84
C ALA A 357 18.25 29.10 2.12
N GLU A 358 17.13 29.59 2.65
CA GLU A 358 17.05 30.12 4.02
C GLU A 358 16.61 28.99 4.96
N HIS A 359 17.29 28.82 6.08
CA HIS A 359 16.97 27.79 7.07
C HIS A 359 16.39 28.43 8.33
N CYS A 360 15.18 28.02 8.68
CA CYS A 360 14.43 28.60 9.77
C CYS A 360 14.07 27.53 10.82
N LYS A 361 14.13 27.92 12.09
CA LYS A 361 13.60 27.13 13.20
C LYS A 361 12.08 27.29 13.28
N THR A 362 11.36 26.24 13.68
CA THR A 362 9.89 26.23 13.75
C THR A 362 9.37 25.80 15.13
N ASN A 363 8.07 25.98 15.36
CA ASN A 363 7.35 25.43 16.52
C ASN A 363 6.64 24.08 16.23
N LEU A 364 7.09 23.36 15.19
CA LEU A 364 6.46 22.12 14.72
C LEU A 364 6.97 20.84 15.41
N TYR A 365 7.79 20.98 16.45
CA TYR A 365 8.33 19.87 17.24
C TYR A 365 8.07 20.08 18.72
N TYR A 366 7.71 19.01 19.42
CA TYR A 366 7.51 18.98 20.86
C TYR A 366 7.92 17.64 21.44
N GLU A 367 8.65 17.64 22.55
CA GLU A 367 9.06 16.41 23.23
C GLU A 367 8.93 16.54 24.75
N THR A 368 8.53 15.42 25.37
CA THR A 368 8.50 15.18 26.81
C THR A 368 8.98 13.76 27.09
N GLU A 369 9.14 13.38 28.36
CA GLU A 369 9.49 12.01 28.73
C GLU A 369 8.44 11.01 28.18
N GLY A 370 8.84 10.21 27.18
CA GLY A 370 8.02 9.15 26.59
C GLY A 370 6.98 9.59 25.55
N LYS A 371 6.97 10.88 25.14
CA LYS A 371 6.10 11.39 24.09
C LYS A 371 6.80 12.45 23.26
N SER A 372 6.78 12.30 21.93
CA SER A 372 7.16 13.35 20.98
C SER A 372 6.03 13.62 19.97
N ILE A 373 6.02 14.83 19.43
CA ILE A 373 5.10 15.27 18.37
C ILE A 373 5.94 16.00 17.35
N TYR A 374 5.82 15.63 16.09
CA TYR A 374 6.43 16.38 15.00
C TYR A 374 5.55 16.37 13.75
N TYR A 375 5.54 17.51 13.08
CA TYR A 375 4.76 17.77 11.86
C TYR A 375 5.66 17.90 10.64
N GLY A 376 5.10 17.68 9.45
CA GLY A 376 5.81 17.83 8.17
C GLY A 376 5.77 16.58 7.28
N GLY A 377 5.30 15.44 7.82
CA GLY A 377 5.22 14.16 7.10
C GLY A 377 4.32 14.18 5.86
N CYS A 378 3.38 15.13 5.80
CA CYS A 378 2.68 15.52 4.57
C CYS A 378 2.27 16.99 4.63
N VAL A 379 2.39 17.66 3.50
CA VAL A 379 1.88 19.02 3.27
C VAL A 379 0.72 18.94 2.28
N PHE A 380 -0.45 19.41 2.69
CA PHE A 380 -1.64 19.48 1.85
C PHE A 380 -2.09 20.95 1.71
N PRO A 381 -1.73 21.63 0.61
CA PRO A 381 -2.17 23.00 0.35
C PRO A 381 -3.63 23.01 -0.13
N ASN A 382 -4.58 23.24 0.78
CA ASN A 382 -6.01 23.36 0.45
C ASN A 382 -6.34 24.78 -0.05
N THR A 383 -5.67 25.19 -1.13
CA THR A 383 -5.71 26.57 -1.66
C THR A 383 -6.13 26.60 -3.13
N GLU A 384 -6.68 27.73 -3.57
CA GLU A 384 -7.01 27.93 -4.99
C GLU A 384 -5.76 27.89 -5.87
N ALA A 385 -4.61 28.38 -5.37
CA ALA A 385 -3.33 28.39 -6.07
C ALA A 385 -2.81 26.96 -6.35
N ALA A 386 -2.98 26.04 -5.39
CA ALA A 386 -2.66 24.63 -5.57
C ALA A 386 -3.65 23.89 -6.50
N GLY A 387 -4.71 24.56 -6.97
CA GLY A 387 -5.70 24.00 -7.88
C GLY A 387 -6.76 23.14 -7.20
N ILE A 388 -6.93 23.26 -5.89
CA ILE A 388 -7.95 22.52 -5.15
C ILE A 388 -9.31 23.22 -5.27
N GLU A 389 -10.35 22.50 -5.72
CA GLU A 389 -11.70 23.07 -5.83
C GLU A 389 -12.28 23.39 -4.43
N ASN A 390 -13.14 24.39 -4.27
CA ASN A 390 -13.74 24.72 -2.96
C ASN A 390 -12.72 24.80 -1.79
N ALA A 391 -11.49 25.24 -2.09
CA ALA A 391 -10.41 25.41 -1.13
C ALA A 391 -10.81 26.32 0.04
N ASP A 392 -10.30 26.03 1.24
CA ASP A 392 -10.52 26.85 2.44
C ASP A 392 -9.41 27.89 2.69
N GLY A 393 -8.34 27.88 1.88
CA GLY A 393 -7.24 28.82 1.94
C GLY A 393 -6.17 28.49 3.00
N TYR A 394 -6.26 27.31 3.61
CA TYR A 394 -5.25 26.82 4.56
C TYR A 394 -4.31 25.81 3.92
N ILE A 395 -3.08 25.82 4.41
CA ILE A 395 -2.11 24.75 4.21
C ILE A 395 -2.19 23.86 5.46
N TYR A 396 -2.40 22.57 5.24
CA TYR A 396 -2.44 21.56 6.29
C TYR A 396 -1.10 20.83 6.35
N LEU A 397 -0.55 20.69 7.55
CA LEU A 397 0.63 19.88 7.82
C LEU A 397 0.21 18.69 8.67
N LEU A 398 0.36 17.49 8.13
CA LEU A 398 0.15 16.27 8.88
C LEU A 398 1.45 15.90 9.59
N GLY A 399 1.28 15.31 10.76
CA GLY A 399 2.36 14.90 11.64
C GLY A 399 1.98 13.66 12.43
N THR A 400 2.86 13.32 13.37
CA THR A 400 2.70 12.14 14.21
C THR A 400 2.92 12.47 15.68
N ILE A 401 2.08 11.86 16.52
CA ILE A 401 2.25 11.79 17.98
C ILE A 401 2.84 10.42 18.29
N HIS A 402 4.06 10.41 18.81
CA HIS A 402 4.77 9.20 19.18
C HIS A 402 4.59 8.90 20.66
N VAL A 403 4.17 7.68 20.97
CA VAL A 403 4.16 7.13 22.33
C VAL A 403 4.70 5.70 22.26
N GLY A 404 5.85 5.47 22.88
CA GLY A 404 6.58 4.22 22.69
C GLY A 404 7.02 4.05 21.23
N MET A 405 6.65 2.93 20.61
CA MET A 405 6.94 2.66 19.19
C MET A 405 5.78 3.02 18.23
N GLY A 406 4.63 3.42 18.77
CA GLY A 406 3.47 3.79 17.96
C GLY A 406 3.57 5.22 17.46
N ALA A 407 2.90 5.51 16.35
CA ALA A 407 2.73 6.84 15.80
C ALA A 407 1.26 7.07 15.41
N ASP A 408 0.63 8.06 16.03
CA ASP A 408 -0.75 8.44 15.75
C ASP A 408 -0.78 9.73 14.93
N LEU A 409 -1.65 9.80 13.93
CA LEU A 409 -1.80 10.97 13.06
C LEU A 409 -2.25 12.20 13.85
N CYS A 410 -1.64 13.35 13.61
CA CYS A 410 -2.14 14.67 14.01
C CYS A 410 -2.08 15.65 12.84
N VAL A 411 -2.71 16.82 12.99
CA VAL A 411 -2.72 17.85 11.95
C VAL A 411 -2.58 19.25 12.51
N ALA A 412 -1.79 20.07 11.83
CA ALA A 412 -1.65 21.49 12.01
C ALA A 412 -2.11 22.23 10.75
N ARG A 413 -2.38 23.52 10.86
CA ARG A 413 -2.68 24.37 9.70
C ARG A 413 -2.12 25.77 9.83
N ILE A 414 -1.96 26.42 8.70
CA ILE A 414 -1.63 27.84 8.58
C ILE A 414 -2.35 28.44 7.36
N PRO A 415 -2.85 29.68 7.40
CA PRO A 415 -3.30 30.37 6.18
C PRO A 415 -2.14 30.52 5.20
N GLU A 416 -2.41 30.32 3.91
CA GLU A 416 -1.39 30.40 2.83
C GLU A 416 -0.56 31.69 2.90
N THR A 417 -1.22 32.83 3.16
CA THR A 417 -0.59 34.16 3.27
C THR A 417 0.41 34.28 4.42
N MET A 418 0.44 33.32 5.34
CA MET A 418 1.33 33.32 6.50
C MET A 418 2.38 32.21 6.44
N ILE A 419 2.53 31.47 5.32
CA ILE A 419 3.44 30.32 5.25
C ILE A 419 4.89 30.62 5.64
N ALA A 420 5.37 31.84 5.41
CA ALA A 420 6.71 32.27 5.83
C ALA A 420 6.85 32.54 7.35
N GLN A 421 5.75 32.56 8.11
CA GLN A 421 5.75 32.77 9.56
C GLN A 421 5.93 31.43 10.29
N THR A 422 7.16 31.16 10.73
CA THR A 422 7.61 29.85 11.24
C THR A 422 6.94 29.39 12.53
N GLU A 423 6.25 30.27 13.25
CA GLU A 423 5.62 30.01 14.56
C GLU A 423 4.09 30.22 14.55
N ALA A 424 3.48 30.55 13.40
CA ALA A 424 2.05 30.88 13.32
C ALA A 424 1.13 29.67 13.10
N TRP A 425 1.65 28.45 13.30
CA TRP A 425 0.92 27.20 13.14
C TRP A 425 -0.14 27.02 14.22
N GLN A 426 -1.30 26.51 13.79
CA GLN A 426 -2.39 26.11 14.68
C GLN A 426 -2.55 24.59 14.66
N PHE A 427 -2.58 23.96 15.82
CA PHE A 427 -2.65 22.51 16.02
C PHE A 427 -4.07 22.08 16.37
N TYR A 428 -4.57 21.02 15.75
CA TYR A 428 -5.89 20.50 16.05
C TYR A 428 -5.90 19.76 17.39
N ASP A 429 -6.79 20.16 18.30
CA ASP A 429 -6.83 19.63 19.68
C ASP A 429 -7.93 18.58 19.92
N GLY A 430 -8.61 18.16 18.86
CA GLY A 430 -9.74 17.22 18.91
C GLY A 430 -11.10 17.90 18.77
N GLU A 431 -11.20 19.17 19.14
CA GLU A 431 -12.44 19.98 19.09
C GLU A 431 -12.29 21.24 18.22
N GLY A 432 -11.09 21.83 18.19
CA GLY A 432 -10.78 23.05 17.47
C GLY A 432 -9.27 23.23 17.25
N TRP A 433 -8.85 24.50 17.10
CA TRP A 433 -7.48 24.87 16.74
C TRP A 433 -6.81 25.63 17.89
N SER A 434 -5.62 25.20 18.27
CA SER A 434 -4.81 25.71 19.39
C SER A 434 -3.45 26.20 18.88
N GLU A 435 -2.88 27.23 19.49
CA GLU A 435 -1.48 27.65 19.22
C GLU A 435 -0.45 26.82 20.03
N ASP A 436 -0.92 26.01 20.98
CA ASP A 436 -0.10 25.11 21.79
C ASP A 436 -0.03 23.71 21.19
N ILE A 437 1.16 23.32 20.72
CA ILE A 437 1.46 22.00 20.14
C ILE A 437 1.22 20.85 21.11
N ALA A 438 1.36 21.06 22.43
CA ALA A 438 1.16 20.01 23.41
C ALA A 438 -0.31 19.51 23.47
N ARG A 439 -1.25 20.31 22.96
CA ARG A 439 -2.67 19.99 22.86
C ARG A 439 -3.05 19.17 21.62
N SER A 440 -2.12 18.87 20.73
CA SER A 440 -2.40 18.08 19.52
C SER A 440 -3.10 16.76 19.86
N ALA A 441 -4.21 16.48 19.17
CA ALA A 441 -4.97 15.25 19.34
C ALA A 441 -4.70 14.24 18.22
N ALA A 442 -4.77 12.96 18.58
CA ALA A 442 -4.71 11.86 17.63
C ALA A 442 -5.98 11.79 16.78
N LEU A 443 -5.81 11.68 15.47
CA LEU A 443 -6.87 11.62 14.45
C LEU A 443 -7.08 10.22 13.88
N ALA A 444 -5.99 9.44 13.81
CA ALA A 444 -5.96 8.05 13.40
C ALA A 444 -4.75 7.36 14.05
N LYS A 445 -4.84 6.06 14.29
CA LYS A 445 -3.78 5.30 14.93
C LYS A 445 -2.88 4.57 13.94
N ASP A 446 -1.68 4.28 14.39
CA ASP A 446 -0.72 3.35 13.78
C ASP A 446 -0.39 3.73 12.32
N VAL A 447 -0.05 5.00 12.11
CA VAL A 447 0.40 5.52 10.81
C VAL A 447 1.93 5.52 10.69
N SER A 448 2.46 5.73 9.48
CA SER A 448 3.88 5.97 9.24
C SER A 448 4.24 7.44 9.35
N CYS A 449 5.53 7.74 9.56
CA CYS A 449 6.03 9.12 9.64
C CYS A 449 5.98 9.85 8.29
N GLU A 450 6.08 9.10 7.20
CA GLU A 450 5.77 9.58 5.85
C GLU A 450 4.42 9.04 5.42
N LEU A 451 3.57 9.92 4.90
CA LEU A 451 2.22 9.60 4.48
C LEU A 451 1.79 10.62 3.42
N SER A 452 0.56 10.51 2.93
CA SER A 452 -0.02 11.52 2.05
C SER A 452 -1.47 11.77 2.37
N LEU A 453 -1.91 13.01 2.20
CA LEU A 453 -3.31 13.40 2.13
C LEU A 453 -3.57 14.03 0.76
N SER A 454 -4.58 13.53 0.06
CA SER A 454 -4.98 14.08 -1.23
C SER A 454 -6.50 14.11 -1.33
N ARG A 455 -7.06 15.02 -2.12
CA ARG A 455 -8.51 15.03 -2.35
C ARG A 455 -8.88 14.02 -3.41
N ILE A 456 -9.93 13.26 -3.16
CA ILE A 456 -10.40 12.23 -4.08
C ILE A 456 -11.14 12.89 -5.25
N THR A 457 -10.59 12.70 -6.44
CA THR A 457 -11.21 13.13 -7.72
C THR A 457 -11.88 11.99 -8.47
N GLY A 458 -11.69 10.77 -7.99
CA GLY A 458 -12.36 9.55 -8.45
C GLY A 458 -13.84 9.50 -8.09
N LYS A 459 -14.54 8.45 -8.51
CA LYS A 459 -15.97 8.28 -8.18
C LYS A 459 -16.15 7.63 -6.81
N LEU A 460 -15.26 6.70 -6.46
CA LEU A 460 -15.20 6.07 -5.15
C LEU A 460 -14.83 7.13 -4.13
N HIS A 461 -15.62 7.28 -3.06
CA HIS A 461 -15.39 8.29 -2.01
C HIS A 461 -15.29 9.74 -2.54
N GLN A 462 -16.05 10.08 -3.57
CA GLN A 462 -15.99 11.40 -4.21
C GLN A 462 -16.09 12.55 -3.18
N GLU A 463 -15.25 13.58 -3.37
CA GLU A 463 -15.13 14.77 -2.51
C GLU A 463 -14.49 14.54 -1.12
N GLU A 464 -14.24 13.29 -0.71
CA GLU A 464 -13.49 12.99 0.51
C GLU A 464 -11.99 13.18 0.29
N TYR A 465 -11.24 13.06 1.39
CA TYR A 465 -9.79 13.05 1.42
C TYR A 465 -9.29 11.62 1.58
N LEU A 466 -8.28 11.25 0.79
CA LEU A 466 -7.58 9.97 0.86
C LEU A 466 -6.29 10.14 1.64
N LEU A 467 -6.19 9.45 2.78
CA LEU A 467 -4.96 9.26 3.54
C LEU A 467 -4.34 7.93 3.10
N VAL A 468 -3.11 7.94 2.56
CA VAL A 468 -2.33 6.72 2.26
C VAL A 468 -1.09 6.69 3.14
N TYR A 469 -0.81 5.54 3.76
CA TYR A 469 0.27 5.36 4.73
C TYR A 469 0.70 3.89 4.87
N GLN A 470 1.88 3.65 5.45
CA GLN A 470 2.29 2.33 5.93
C GLN A 470 1.79 2.13 7.35
N LYS A 471 1.12 0.99 7.62
CA LYS A 471 0.57 0.70 8.94
C LYS A 471 1.68 0.43 9.97
N GLU A 472 1.45 0.80 11.23
CA GLU A 472 2.30 0.47 12.39
C GLU A 472 3.75 0.97 12.27
N VAL A 473 3.96 2.15 11.67
CA VAL A 473 5.29 2.76 11.38
C VAL A 473 6.10 1.97 10.35
N ASN A 474 6.33 0.68 10.59
CA ASN A 474 7.12 -0.23 9.76
C ASN A 474 6.52 -1.65 9.73
N SER A 475 5.39 -1.82 9.03
CA SER A 475 4.85 -3.14 8.69
C SER A 475 4.95 -3.40 7.18
N PRO A 476 4.75 -4.63 6.70
CA PRO A 476 4.61 -4.89 5.27
C PRO A 476 3.23 -4.49 4.69
N VAL A 477 2.38 -3.81 5.46
CA VAL A 477 1.00 -3.49 5.06
C VAL A 477 0.84 -2.00 4.73
N ILE A 478 0.43 -1.73 3.49
CA ILE A 478 -0.02 -0.40 3.06
C ILE A 478 -1.53 -0.32 3.22
N ALA A 479 -1.99 0.78 3.82
CA ALA A 479 -3.40 1.02 4.07
C ALA A 479 -3.81 2.42 3.61
N TYR A 480 -5.12 2.60 3.47
CA TYR A 480 -5.71 3.92 3.33
C TYR A 480 -6.84 4.15 4.34
N ARG A 481 -7.15 5.42 4.58
CA ARG A 481 -8.38 5.88 5.24
C ARG A 481 -9.00 7.00 4.40
N THR A 482 -10.30 7.19 4.54
CA THR A 482 -10.98 8.38 3.98
C THR A 482 -11.52 9.29 5.05
N ALA A 483 -11.70 10.57 4.73
CA ALA A 483 -12.29 11.55 5.64
C ALA A 483 -13.06 12.64 4.89
N PRO A 484 -14.12 13.23 5.47
CA PRO A 484 -14.83 14.35 4.85
C PRO A 484 -14.08 15.70 4.97
N ALA A 485 -13.02 15.78 5.77
CA ALA A 485 -12.19 16.97 5.94
C ALA A 485 -10.72 16.58 6.18
N PRO A 486 -9.74 17.49 5.96
CA PRO A 486 -8.32 17.19 6.18
C PRO A 486 -7.96 16.78 7.61
N TRP A 487 -8.79 17.15 8.59
CA TRP A 487 -8.63 16.82 10.01
C TRP A 487 -9.58 15.70 10.48
N GLY A 488 -10.24 14.99 9.56
CA GLY A 488 -11.12 13.87 9.89
C GLY A 488 -12.61 14.25 10.02
N PRO A 489 -13.44 13.38 10.65
CA PRO A 489 -13.05 12.08 11.21
C PRO A 489 -12.62 11.10 10.11
N PHE A 490 -11.52 10.37 10.35
CA PHE A 490 -11.04 9.34 9.43
C PHE A 490 -11.83 8.03 9.61
N SER A 491 -12.04 7.31 8.51
CA SER A 491 -12.59 5.96 8.49
C SER A 491 -11.70 4.97 9.26
N GLU A 492 -12.18 3.75 9.45
CA GLU A 492 -11.29 2.62 9.79
C GLU A 492 -10.24 2.40 8.70
N ALA A 493 -9.14 1.74 9.06
CA ALA A 493 -8.06 1.43 8.11
C ALA A 493 -8.53 0.38 7.09
N HIS A 494 -8.29 0.65 5.81
CA HIS A 494 -8.49 -0.29 4.72
C HIS A 494 -7.13 -0.76 4.22
N GLU A 495 -6.75 -2.00 4.55
CA GLU A 495 -5.50 -2.61 4.09
C GLU A 495 -5.65 -3.01 2.61
N VAL A 496 -4.69 -2.60 1.78
CA VAL A 496 -4.79 -2.74 0.31
C VAL A 496 -3.64 -3.47 -0.33
N TYR A 497 -2.47 -3.47 0.28
CA TYR A 497 -1.29 -4.09 -0.31
C TYR A 497 -0.37 -4.66 0.76
N PHE A 498 0.21 -5.82 0.43
CA PHE A 498 1.28 -6.43 1.20
C PHE A 498 2.57 -6.39 0.38
N THR A 499 3.62 -5.80 0.95
CA THR A 499 4.92 -5.63 0.32
C THR A 499 5.72 -6.95 0.40
N GLU A 500 5.58 -7.78 -0.63
CA GLU A 500 6.18 -9.12 -0.69
C GLU A 500 7.71 -9.17 -0.59
N GLU A 501 8.40 -8.03 -0.71
CA GLU A 501 9.84 -7.92 -0.56
C GLU A 501 10.34 -8.49 0.77
N VAL A 502 9.55 -8.36 1.85
CA VAL A 502 9.89 -8.91 3.17
C VAL A 502 9.97 -10.44 3.18
N CYS A 503 9.29 -11.12 2.26
CA CYS A 503 9.29 -12.58 2.16
C CYS A 503 10.62 -13.14 1.62
N GLN A 504 11.49 -12.27 1.08
CA GLN A 504 12.81 -12.67 0.58
C GLN A 504 13.82 -12.90 1.72
N GLY A 505 13.47 -12.55 2.96
CA GLY A 505 14.38 -12.61 4.10
C GLY A 505 15.40 -11.46 4.07
N ARG A 506 16.67 -11.76 4.38
CA ARG A 506 17.78 -10.78 4.34
C ARG A 506 17.60 -9.55 5.25
N GLY A 507 16.77 -9.66 6.28
CA GLY A 507 16.42 -8.54 7.16
C GLY A 507 15.69 -7.40 6.45
N ILE A 508 15.07 -7.68 5.29
CA ILE A 508 14.32 -6.69 4.52
C ILE A 508 13.08 -6.27 5.30
N TYR A 509 12.85 -4.96 5.36
CA TYR A 509 11.65 -4.34 5.87
C TYR A 509 11.20 -3.22 4.94
N THR A 510 9.95 -2.82 5.09
CA THR A 510 9.31 -1.79 4.26
C THR A 510 8.60 -0.78 5.13
N TYR A 511 8.55 0.46 4.67
CA TYR A 511 8.06 1.58 5.48
C TYR A 511 7.67 2.76 4.60
N ASN A 512 7.01 3.74 5.22
CA ASN A 512 6.84 5.08 4.66
C ASN A 512 6.13 5.12 3.29
N ALA A 513 5.01 4.41 3.16
CA ALA A 513 4.19 4.47 1.96
C ALA A 513 3.43 5.80 1.85
N LYS A 514 3.41 6.40 0.65
CA LYS A 514 2.66 7.63 0.38
C LYS A 514 2.24 7.77 -1.08
N ALA A 515 1.13 8.47 -1.33
CA ALA A 515 0.65 8.77 -2.67
C ALA A 515 1.26 10.04 -3.26
N HIS A 516 1.30 10.08 -4.60
CA HIS A 516 1.79 11.21 -5.41
C HIS A 516 0.69 11.69 -6.37
N PRO A 517 -0.24 12.55 -5.91
CA PRO A 517 -1.44 12.88 -6.66
C PRO A 517 -1.13 13.48 -8.04
N HIS A 518 -0.21 14.46 -8.13
CA HIS A 518 0.12 15.11 -9.40
C HIS A 518 0.74 14.18 -10.46
N LEU A 519 1.38 13.08 -10.04
CA LEU A 519 1.95 12.05 -10.91
C LEU A 519 0.92 11.02 -11.42
N SER A 520 -0.33 11.14 -10.98
CA SER A 520 -1.37 10.12 -11.22
C SER A 520 -2.55 10.72 -11.97
N PRO A 521 -3.15 10.01 -12.94
CA PRO A 521 -4.43 10.44 -13.51
C PRO A 521 -5.56 10.30 -12.48
N ALA A 522 -6.67 11.02 -12.68
CA ALA A 522 -7.84 10.89 -11.80
C ALA A 522 -8.37 9.45 -11.76
N GLY A 523 -8.71 8.97 -10.55
CA GLY A 523 -9.15 7.58 -10.31
C GLY A 523 -8.00 6.56 -10.21
N GLU A 524 -6.75 7.00 -10.33
CA GLU A 524 -5.56 6.21 -10.03
C GLU A 524 -4.66 6.97 -9.05
N TYR A 525 -3.96 6.25 -8.19
CA TYR A 525 -3.09 6.82 -7.17
C TYR A 525 -1.76 6.07 -7.21
N LEU A 526 -0.73 6.70 -7.75
CA LEU A 526 0.64 6.24 -7.67
C LEU A 526 1.11 6.39 -6.22
N VAL A 527 1.59 5.30 -5.65
CA VAL A 527 2.05 5.21 -4.25
C VAL A 527 3.46 4.65 -4.24
N SER A 528 4.39 5.35 -3.60
CA SER A 528 5.71 4.81 -3.28
C SER A 528 5.71 4.10 -1.93
N TYR A 529 6.69 3.25 -1.69
CA TYR A 529 7.12 2.79 -0.38
C TYR A 529 8.62 2.49 -0.39
N ASN A 530 9.26 2.58 0.77
CA ASN A 530 10.69 2.33 0.92
C ASN A 530 10.95 0.85 1.23
N VAL A 531 12.04 0.32 0.70
CA VAL A 531 12.50 -1.07 0.92
C VAL A 531 13.94 -1.02 1.38
N ASN A 532 14.20 -1.48 2.60
CA ASN A 532 15.52 -1.36 3.23
C ASN A 532 15.88 -2.65 4.00
N THR A 533 17.11 -2.77 4.50
CA THR A 533 17.55 -3.90 5.33
C THR A 533 18.26 -3.41 6.59
N ILE A 534 18.06 -4.13 7.70
CA ILE A 534 18.73 -3.82 8.97
C ILE A 534 20.18 -4.31 9.02
N ALA A 535 20.64 -5.09 8.02
CA ALA A 535 21.95 -5.71 8.04
C ALA A 535 22.91 -5.07 7.04
N TRP A 536 23.98 -4.44 7.53
CA TRP A 536 25.01 -3.81 6.68
C TRP A 536 25.60 -4.77 5.63
N GLN A 537 25.85 -6.03 6.01
CA GLN A 537 26.34 -7.05 5.08
C GLN A 537 25.34 -7.29 3.93
N MET A 538 24.04 -7.25 4.20
CA MET A 538 23.01 -7.44 3.18
C MET A 538 22.93 -6.23 2.26
N HIS A 539 23.08 -5.01 2.79
CA HIS A 539 23.22 -3.80 1.97
C HIS A 539 24.35 -3.93 0.96
N MET A 540 25.53 -4.35 1.41
CA MET A 540 26.72 -4.47 0.55
C MET A 540 26.57 -5.57 -0.51
N ALA A 541 25.96 -6.70 -0.16
CA ALA A 541 25.80 -7.85 -1.07
C ALA A 541 24.64 -7.70 -2.06
N HIS A 542 23.70 -6.79 -1.81
CA HIS A 542 22.44 -6.66 -2.55
C HIS A 542 22.10 -5.19 -2.81
N GLY A 543 22.71 -4.63 -3.85
CA GLY A 543 22.50 -3.27 -4.33
C GLY A 543 21.12 -3.02 -4.95
N ASP A 544 20.31 -4.07 -5.10
CA ASP A 544 18.88 -3.99 -5.44
C ASP A 544 17.98 -3.71 -4.21
N ILE A 545 18.54 -3.72 -2.99
CA ILE A 545 17.91 -3.25 -1.74
C ILE A 545 18.27 -1.77 -1.51
N CYS A 546 17.45 -1.06 -0.71
CA CYS A 546 17.49 0.40 -0.52
C CYS A 546 17.05 1.14 -1.79
N ARG A 547 15.99 0.64 -2.43
CA ARG A 547 15.42 1.23 -3.64
C ARG A 547 13.91 1.34 -3.47
N PRO A 548 13.33 2.56 -3.51
CA PRO A 548 11.90 2.74 -3.40
C PRO A 548 11.16 2.00 -4.51
N LYS A 549 9.97 1.51 -4.18
CA LYS A 549 9.09 0.78 -5.11
C LYS A 549 7.78 1.53 -5.24
N PHE A 550 7.12 1.33 -6.37
CA PHE A 550 5.87 2.00 -6.68
C PHE A 550 4.77 0.99 -7.02
N ILE A 551 3.57 1.30 -6.55
CA ILE A 551 2.32 0.64 -6.90
C ILE A 551 1.32 1.69 -7.40
N ARG A 552 0.26 1.25 -8.07
CA ARG A 552 -0.93 2.06 -8.32
C ARG A 552 -2.13 1.44 -7.62
N LEU A 553 -2.85 2.27 -6.88
CA LEU A 553 -4.22 2.00 -6.48
C LEU A 553 -5.13 2.46 -7.64
N VAL A 554 -5.85 1.53 -8.24
CA VAL A 554 -6.74 1.78 -9.38
C VAL A 554 -8.18 1.59 -8.90
N GLU A 555 -8.97 2.64 -9.04
CA GLU A 555 -10.35 2.64 -8.61
C GLU A 555 -11.21 1.66 -9.43
N VAL A 556 -12.05 0.91 -8.73
CA VAL A 556 -13.11 0.08 -9.31
C VAL A 556 -14.45 0.51 -8.73
N THR A 557 -15.34 0.99 -9.60
CA THR A 557 -16.69 1.44 -9.24
C THR A 557 -17.77 0.81 -10.12
N LYS A 558 -19.00 0.78 -9.57
CA LYS A 558 -20.20 0.21 -10.20
C LYS A 558 -20.69 0.96 -11.44
#